data_AF-A0A7Y4XBB5-F1
#
_entry.id   AF-A0A7Y4XBB5-F1
#
_cell.length_a   1.000
_cell.length_b   1.000
_cell.length_c   1.000
_cell.angle_alpha   90.00
_cell.angle_beta   90.00
_cell.angle_gamma   90.00
#
_symmetry.space_group_name_H-M   'P 1'
#
loop_
_entity.id
_entity.type
_entity.pdbx_description
1 polymer ?
#
loop_
_entity_poly.entity_id
_entity_poly.type
_entity_poly.pdbx_seq_one_letter_code
_entity_poly.pdbx_strand_id
1 'polypeptide(L)'
;IGTFKHSEKGKPVFYEFMSFFEHEGSLVLRLKHFNPDLTGWEEKDKFVEFKFVAKKDGAMYFSGLTFMPEGKDAAKIYLAMRNKEGAVNEVVFNLKRTPSHAAMSH
;
A
#
# COMPACT_ATOMS: atom_id res chain seq x y z
N ILE A 1 -4.69 9.91 -4.81
CA ILE A 1 -5.18 8.62 -4.28
C ILE A 1 -4.41 7.49 -4.97
N GLY A 2 -3.94 6.50 -4.20
CA GLY A 2 -3.32 5.28 -4.73
C GLY A 2 -4.33 4.13 -4.74
N THR A 3 -4.13 3.18 -5.65
CA THR A 3 -5.00 2.01 -5.80
C THR A 3 -4.17 0.75 -5.96
N PHE A 4 -4.58 -0.33 -5.29
CA PHE A 4 -4.04 -1.67 -5.51
C PHE A 4 -5.17 -2.63 -5.88
N LYS A 5 -4.85 -3.65 -6.68
CA LYS A 5 -5.76 -4.71 -7.08
C LYS A 5 -5.05 -6.03 -6.92
N HIS A 6 -5.59 -6.91 -6.08
CA HIS A 6 -5.20 -8.30 -6.07
C HIS A 6 -6.06 -9.08 -7.07
N SER A 7 -5.45 -9.99 -7.82
CA SER A 7 -6.17 -10.81 -8.79
C SER A 7 -5.63 -12.23 -8.80
N GLU A 8 -6.53 -13.19 -8.88
CA GLU A 8 -6.24 -14.61 -9.01
C GLU A 8 -6.92 -15.15 -10.26
N LYS A 9 -6.19 -15.93 -11.08
CA LYS A 9 -6.70 -16.50 -12.34
C LYS A 9 -7.38 -15.46 -13.24
N GLY A 10 -6.84 -14.24 -13.29
CA GLY A 10 -7.35 -13.14 -14.11
C GLY A 10 -8.59 -12.43 -13.55
N LYS A 11 -9.09 -12.82 -12.38
CA LYS A 11 -10.26 -12.20 -11.73
C LYS A 11 -9.84 -11.37 -10.53
N PRO A 12 -10.46 -10.20 -10.29
CA PRO A 12 -10.20 -9.43 -9.08
C PRO A 12 -10.63 -10.24 -7.85
N VAL A 13 -9.77 -10.24 -6.83
CA VAL A 13 -10.08 -10.81 -5.50
C VAL A 13 -10.47 -9.69 -4.55
N PHE A 14 -9.70 -8.60 -4.54
CA PHE A 14 -10.02 -7.39 -3.78
C PHE A 14 -9.29 -6.17 -4.36
N TYR A 15 -9.71 -4.99 -3.91
CA TYR A 15 -9.07 -3.71 -4.18
C TYR A 15 -8.67 -3.02 -2.87
N GLU A 16 -7.66 -2.17 -2.93
CA GLU A 16 -7.35 -1.22 -1.87
C GLU A 16 -7.34 0.18 -2.44
N PHE A 17 -7.98 1.11 -1.74
CA PHE A 17 -7.81 2.55 -1.99
C PHE A 17 -7.07 3.16 -0.83
N MET A 18 -6.01 3.89 -1.13
CA MET A 18 -5.12 4.45 -0.13
C MET A 18 -4.81 5.92 -0.39
N SER A 19 -4.70 6.71 0.67
CA SER A 19 -4.32 8.12 0.59
C SER A 19 -3.57 8.54 1.82
N PHE A 20 -2.68 9.51 1.64
CA PHE A 20 -2.02 10.19 2.73
C PHE A 20 -2.92 11.30 3.27
N PHE A 21 -2.90 11.47 4.57
CA PHE A 21 -3.60 12.53 5.29
C PHE A 21 -2.64 13.13 6.32
N GLU A 22 -2.86 14.40 6.64
CA GLU A 22 -2.26 15.01 7.83
C GLU A 22 -3.16 14.71 9.04
N HIS A 23 -2.55 14.29 10.14
CA HIS A 23 -3.22 14.06 11.40
C HIS A 23 -2.29 14.48 12.54
N GLU A 24 -2.73 15.43 13.36
CA GLU A 24 -1.97 15.95 14.51
C GLU A 24 -0.55 16.43 14.15
N GLY A 25 -0.38 17.07 12.99
CA GLY A 25 0.92 17.56 12.52
C GLY A 25 1.87 16.48 12.00
N SER A 26 1.39 15.24 11.85
CA SER A 26 2.12 14.13 11.25
C SER A 26 1.38 13.55 10.03
N LEU A 27 2.06 12.70 9.27
CA LEU A 27 1.51 12.02 8.10
C LEU A 27 0.91 10.67 8.50
N VAL A 28 -0.27 10.34 7.99
CA VAL A 28 -0.87 9.00 8.11
C VAL A 28 -1.26 8.49 6.73
N LEU A 29 -0.87 7.26 6.41
CA LEU A 29 -1.43 6.53 5.28
C LEU A 29 -2.70 5.83 5.77
N ARG A 30 -3.83 6.18 5.17
CA ARG A 30 -5.10 5.47 5.35
C ARG A 30 -5.37 4.61 4.13
N LEU A 31 -5.86 3.40 4.36
CA LEU A 31 -6.43 2.58 3.30
C LEU A 31 -7.72 1.90 3.72
N LYS A 32 -8.45 1.45 2.71
CA LYS A 32 -9.67 0.65 2.86
C LYS A 32 -9.69 -0.45 1.81
N HIS A 33 -10.14 -1.64 2.21
CA HIS A 33 -10.28 -2.78 1.32
C HIS A 33 -11.70 -2.88 0.79
N PHE A 34 -11.82 -3.35 -0.45
CA PHE A 34 -13.08 -3.53 -1.13
C PHE A 34 -13.14 -4.88 -1.82
N ASN A 35 -14.29 -5.55 -1.72
CA ASN A 35 -14.62 -6.72 -2.52
C ASN A 35 -14.72 -6.35 -4.02
N PRO A 36 -14.78 -7.35 -4.91
CA PRO A 36 -14.95 -7.13 -6.34
C PRO A 36 -16.20 -6.30 -6.71
N ASP A 37 -17.24 -6.34 -5.88
CA ASP A 37 -18.49 -5.58 -6.02
C ASP A 37 -18.46 -4.20 -5.33
N LEU A 38 -17.29 -3.79 -4.83
CA LEU A 38 -17.04 -2.52 -4.13
C LEU A 38 -17.67 -2.39 -2.75
N THR A 39 -18.18 -3.48 -2.16
CA THR A 39 -18.51 -3.49 -0.74
C THR A 39 -17.23 -3.43 0.11
N GLY A 40 -17.19 -2.53 1.09
CA GLY A 40 -16.02 -2.31 1.95
C GLY A 40 -15.87 -3.38 3.03
N TRP A 41 -14.63 -3.74 3.37
CA TRP A 41 -14.35 -4.65 4.49
C TRP A 41 -14.42 -3.94 5.84
N GLU A 42 -13.88 -2.73 5.91
CA GLU A 42 -13.93 -1.90 7.10
C GLU A 42 -15.29 -1.18 7.21
N GLU A 43 -15.75 -0.99 8.44
CA GLU A 43 -16.91 -0.15 8.76
C GLU A 43 -16.82 1.25 8.12
N LYS A 44 -17.97 1.88 7.88
CA LYS A 44 -18.09 3.12 7.07
C LYS A 44 -17.07 4.21 7.45
N ASP A 45 -16.86 4.42 8.74
CA ASP A 45 -15.98 5.43 9.34
C ASP A 45 -14.60 4.90 9.78
N LYS A 46 -14.28 3.64 9.44
CA LYS A 46 -13.03 2.99 9.82
C LYS A 46 -12.11 2.78 8.61
N PHE A 47 -10.81 2.77 8.93
CA PHE A 47 -9.70 2.68 7.99
C PHE A 47 -8.59 1.85 8.63
N VAL A 48 -7.77 1.21 7.79
CA VAL A 48 -6.45 0.75 8.21
C VAL A 48 -5.52 1.96 8.16
N GLU A 49 -4.78 2.20 9.25
CA GLU A 49 -3.90 3.36 9.41
C GLU A 49 -2.46 2.92 9.62
N PHE A 50 -1.56 3.54 8.86
CA PHE A 50 -0.12 3.46 9.08
C PHE A 50 0.39 4.86 9.41
N LYS A 51 0.83 5.08 10.65
CA LYS A 51 1.32 6.38 11.13
C LYS A 51 2.77 6.57 10.70
N PHE A 52 3.12 7.73 10.18
CA PHE A 52 4.50 8.03 9.80
C PHE A 52 5.40 8.05 11.04
N VAL A 53 6.57 7.44 10.90
CA VAL A 53 7.57 7.31 11.97
C VAL A 53 8.81 8.13 11.62
N ALA A 54 9.39 7.89 10.45
CA ALA A 54 10.62 8.55 10.03
C ALA A 54 10.85 8.46 8.53
N LYS A 55 11.73 9.32 8.03
CA LYS A 55 12.35 9.19 6.71
C LYS A 55 13.86 9.10 6.89
N LYS A 56 14.48 8.07 6.32
CA LYS A 56 15.93 7.85 6.40
C LYS A 56 16.42 7.22 5.09
N ASP A 57 17.51 7.74 4.52
CA ASP A 57 18.14 7.23 3.31
C ASP A 57 17.16 7.03 2.13
N GLY A 58 16.17 7.91 2.03
CA GLY A 58 15.11 7.84 1.01
C GLY A 58 13.95 6.90 1.35
N ALA A 59 14.11 5.97 2.30
CA ALA A 59 13.03 5.11 2.78
C ALA A 59 12.07 5.89 3.69
N MET A 60 10.78 5.59 3.59
CA MET A 60 9.72 6.13 4.43
C MET A 60 9.15 5.02 5.32
N TYR A 61 9.28 5.20 6.62
CA TYR A 61 8.84 4.25 7.63
C TYR A 61 7.52 4.70 8.23
N PHE A 62 6.56 3.79 8.24
CA PHE A 62 5.28 3.91 8.92
C PHE A 62 5.12 2.77 9.92
N SER A 63 4.17 2.88 10.84
CA SER A 63 3.85 1.84 11.82
C SER A 63 3.30 0.58 11.13
N GLY A 64 4.19 -0.35 10.78
CA GLY A 64 3.85 -1.61 10.11
C GLY A 64 3.98 -1.59 8.58
N LEU A 65 4.51 -0.52 7.99
CA LEU A 65 4.73 -0.42 6.55
C LEU A 65 5.98 0.40 6.23
N THR A 66 6.81 -0.05 5.29
CA THR A 66 7.97 0.73 4.79
C THR A 66 7.92 0.83 3.28
N PHE A 67 8.03 2.05 2.75
CA PHE A 67 8.33 2.28 1.33
C PHE A 67 9.83 2.50 1.16
N MET A 68 10.48 1.65 0.35
CA MET A 68 11.92 1.68 0.12
C MET A 68 12.19 1.85 -1.37
N PRO A 69 12.65 3.01 -1.85
CA PRO A 69 13.02 3.19 -3.25
C PRO A 69 14.25 2.35 -3.61
N GLU A 70 14.24 1.77 -4.81
CA GLU A 70 15.36 1.00 -5.38
C GLU A 70 15.73 1.60 -6.75
N GLY A 71 16.59 2.62 -6.73
CA GLY A 71 16.93 3.37 -7.94
C GLY A 71 15.75 4.22 -8.45
N LYS A 72 15.72 4.52 -9.76
CA LYS A 72 14.74 5.44 -10.36
C LYS A 72 13.38 4.80 -10.70
N ASP A 73 13.36 3.49 -10.91
CA ASP A 73 12.23 2.75 -11.51
C ASP A 73 11.76 1.55 -10.69
N ALA A 74 12.29 1.36 -9.49
CA ALA A 74 11.82 0.29 -8.61
C ALA A 74 11.65 0.78 -7.17
N ALA A 75 10.86 0.04 -6.42
CA ALA A 75 10.70 0.21 -4.99
C ALA A 75 10.28 -1.13 -4.37
N LYS A 76 10.54 -1.29 -3.08
CA LYS A 76 9.97 -2.35 -2.26
C LYS A 76 9.00 -1.76 -1.25
N ILE A 77 7.90 -2.47 -1.03
CA ILE A 77 7.03 -2.24 0.12
C ILE A 77 7.19 -3.42 1.06
N TYR A 78 7.57 -3.13 2.30
CA TYR A 78 7.61 -4.10 3.38
C TYR A 78 6.37 -3.90 4.24
N LEU A 79 5.53 -4.92 4.37
CA LEU A 79 4.28 -4.88 5.10
C LEU A 79 4.31 -5.89 6.24
N ALA A 80 4.17 -5.41 7.47
CA ALA A 80 3.99 -6.28 8.63
C ALA A 80 2.53 -6.78 8.68
N MET A 81 2.33 -8.07 8.49
CA MET A 81 1.03 -8.73 8.59
C MET A 81 0.95 -9.54 9.87
N ARG A 82 -0.06 -9.26 10.69
CA ARG A 82 -0.37 -10.07 11.88
C ARG A 82 -1.35 -11.17 11.50
N ASN A 83 -1.00 -12.42 11.79
CA ASN A 83 -1.89 -13.55 11.59
C ASN A 83 -2.87 -13.71 12.77
N LYS A 84 -3.78 -14.69 12.69
CA LYS A 84 -4.79 -14.95 13.72
C LYS A 84 -4.20 -15.39 15.06
N GLU A 85 -3.01 -16.00 15.06
CA GLU A 85 -2.29 -16.38 16.28
C GLU A 85 -1.47 -15.23 16.89
N GLY A 86 -1.49 -14.04 16.28
CA GLY A 86 -0.76 -12.86 16.76
C GLY A 86 0.69 -12.77 16.29
N ALA A 87 1.20 -13.79 15.58
CA ALA A 87 2.52 -13.75 14.97
C ALA A 87 2.54 -12.71 13.84
N VAL A 88 3.62 -11.94 13.77
CA VAL A 88 3.84 -10.93 12.73
C VAL A 88 4.81 -11.49 11.71
N ASN A 89 4.36 -11.56 10.46
CA ASN A 89 5.19 -11.92 9.31
C ASN A 89 5.33 -10.70 8.41
N GLU A 90 6.49 -10.55 7.78
CA GLU A 90 6.73 -9.49 6.80
C GLU A 90 6.46 -10.02 5.39
N VAL A 91 5.65 -9.27 4.63
CA VAL A 91 5.44 -9.49 3.20
C VAL A 91 6.13 -8.39 2.42
N VAL A 92 6.84 -8.78 1.36
CA VAL A 92 7.57 -7.86 0.50
C VAL A 92 6.92 -7.79 -0.87
N PHE A 93 6.49 -6.59 -1.26
CA PHE A 93 6.04 -6.29 -2.61
C PHE A 93 7.15 -5.63 -3.39
N ASN A 94 7.58 -6.26 -4.47
CA ASN A 94 8.56 -5.68 -5.40
C ASN A 94 7.81 -4.92 -6.49
N LEU A 95 7.99 -3.60 -6.52
CA LEU A 95 7.36 -2.71 -7.49
C LEU A 95 8.36 -2.34 -8.57
N LYS A 96 7.89 -2.34 -9.82
CA LYS A 96 8.59 -1.75 -10.95
C LYS A 96 7.70 -0.72 -11.60
N ARG A 97 8.27 0.43 -11.93
CA ARG A 97 7.60 1.47 -12.70
C ARG A 97 7.17 0.88 -14.04
N THR A 98 5.90 0.98 -14.36
CA THR A 98 5.43 0.70 -15.72
C THR A 98 5.89 1.82 -16.63
N PRO A 99 6.42 1.53 -17.83
CA PRO A 99 6.73 2.56 -18.82
C PRO A 99 5.51 3.45 -19.05
N SER A 100 5.70 4.77 -19.05
CA SER A 100 4.60 5.67 -19.40
C SER A 100 4.19 5.42 -20.84
N HIS A 101 2.89 5.51 -21.13
CA HIS A 101 2.31 5.30 -22.46
C HIS A 101 2.93 6.19 -23.56
N ALA A 102 3.62 7.29 -23.20
CA ALA A 102 4.37 8.14 -24.12
C ALA A 102 5.60 7.48 -24.78
N ALA A 103 6.05 6.31 -24.31
CA ALA A 103 7.20 5.60 -24.89
C ALA A 103 6.79 4.41 -25.80
N MET A 104 5.49 4.25 -26.06
CA MET A 104 4.93 3.19 -26.91
C MET A 104 4.26 3.80 -28.15
N SER A 105 4.97 4.66 -28.88
CA SER A 105 4.60 5.08 -30.23
C SER A 105 5.52 4.41 -31.23
N HIS A 106 4.95 3.42 -31.94
CA HIS A 106 5.36 2.74 -33.18
C HIS A 106 6.78 2.14 -33.29
#